data_AF-A0A9D2SGX6-F1
#
_entry.id   AF-A0A9D2SGX6-F1
#
_cell.length_a   1.000
_cell.length_b   1.000
_cell.length_c   1.000
_cell.angle_alpha   90.00
_cell.angle_beta   90.00
_cell.angle_gamma   90.00
#
_symmetry.space_group_name_H-M   'P 1'
#
loop_
_entity.id
_entity.type
_entity.pdbx_description
1 polymer ?
#
loop_
_entity_poly.entity_id
_entity_poly.type
_entity_poly.pdbx_seq_one_letter_code
_entity_poly.pdbx_strand_id
1 'polypeptide(L)'
;MNRTTKTAALGRSLLAGPYLLWMTGFILIPLCLILWYGLTDRDGALTLANVLAIADPEHAKALWLSLGLSLVSTLICLVLAYPLAMILRGKKAAAGGFIVFIFILPMWMNFLLRTLAWQTLLEKNGVING
;
A
#
# COMPACT_ATOMS: atom_id res chain seq x y z
N MET A 1 -9.71 -45.01 2.52
CA MET A 1 -9.34 -43.62 2.86
C MET A 1 -9.29 -42.80 1.56
N ASN A 2 -10.07 -41.71 1.50
CA ASN A 2 -10.81 -41.20 0.32
C ASN A 2 -10.01 -40.61 -0.86
N ARG A 3 -10.13 -41.22 -2.05
CA ARG A 3 -9.76 -40.60 -3.35
C ARG A 3 -10.59 -39.35 -3.67
N THR A 4 -11.80 -39.25 -3.14
CA THR A 4 -12.77 -38.15 -3.38
C THR A 4 -12.31 -36.78 -2.85
N THR A 5 -11.49 -36.75 -1.80
CA THR A 5 -10.96 -35.50 -1.22
C THR A 5 -9.82 -34.91 -2.05
N LYS A 6 -8.98 -35.77 -2.67
CA LYS A 6 -7.88 -35.33 -3.54
C LYS A 6 -8.37 -34.72 -4.85
N THR A 7 -9.41 -35.29 -5.47
CA THR A 7 -10.01 -34.73 -6.70
C THR A 7 -10.73 -33.40 -6.45
N ALA A 8 -11.38 -33.23 -5.30
CA ALA A 8 -11.99 -31.96 -4.91
C ALA A 8 -10.96 -30.85 -4.58
N ALA A 9 -9.76 -31.21 -4.13
CA ALA A 9 -8.64 -30.28 -3.97
C ALA A 9 -7.99 -29.91 -5.33
N LEU A 10 -7.82 -30.90 -6.21
CA LEU A 10 -7.24 -30.72 -7.54
C LEU A 10 -8.13 -29.85 -8.45
N GLY A 11 -9.46 -30.04 -8.41
CA GLY A 11 -10.41 -29.23 -9.18
C GLY A 11 -10.43 -27.74 -8.78
N ARG A 12 -10.24 -27.43 -7.49
CA ARG A 12 -10.11 -26.05 -6.99
C ARG A 12 -8.77 -25.42 -7.37
N SER A 13 -7.68 -26.18 -7.34
CA SER A 13 -6.37 -25.72 -7.82
C SER A 13 -6.35 -25.50 -9.34
N LEU A 14 -7.15 -26.27 -10.10
CA LEU A 14 -7.27 -26.13 -11.55
C LEU A 14 -8.09 -24.88 -11.93
N LEU A 15 -9.14 -24.55 -11.15
CA LEU A 15 -9.92 -23.30 -11.31
C LEU A 15 -9.12 -22.05 -10.88
N ALA A 16 -8.25 -22.17 -9.87
CA ALA A 16 -7.36 -21.09 -9.44
C ALA A 16 -6.09 -20.96 -10.32
N GLY A 17 -5.77 -21.98 -11.12
CA GLY A 17 -4.55 -22.05 -11.93
C GLY A 17 -4.37 -20.88 -12.90
N PRO A 18 -5.37 -20.54 -13.74
CA PRO A 18 -5.26 -19.42 -14.68
C PRO A 18 -5.08 -18.07 -13.97
N TYR A 19 -5.81 -17.85 -12.88
CA TYR A 19 -5.72 -16.60 -12.10
C TYR A 19 -4.37 -16.48 -11.39
N LEU A 20 -3.90 -17.55 -10.75
CA LEU A 20 -2.60 -17.55 -10.07
C LEU A 20 -1.46 -17.33 -11.06
N LEU A 21 -1.46 -18.02 -12.21
CA LEU A 21 -0.46 -17.86 -13.26
C LEU A 21 -0.44 -16.43 -13.80
N TRP A 22 -1.62 -15.83 -14.00
CA TRP A 22 -1.73 -14.44 -14.43
C TRP A 22 -1.17 -13.46 -13.38
N MET A 23 -1.53 -13.63 -12.11
CA MET A 23 -1.08 -12.77 -11.00
C MET A 23 0.43 -12.89 -10.78
N THR A 24 0.99 -14.09 -10.73
CA THR A 24 2.46 -14.25 -10.62
C THR A 24 3.17 -13.74 -11.86
N GLY A 25 2.62 -13.94 -13.05
CA GLY A 25 3.17 -13.35 -14.27
C GLY A 25 3.28 -11.83 -14.17
N PHE A 26 2.17 -11.15 -13.87
CA PHE A 26 2.13 -9.69 -13.78
C PHE A 26 2.93 -9.10 -12.63
N ILE A 27 3.23 -9.87 -11.58
CA ILE A 27 4.08 -9.41 -10.47
C ILE A 27 5.55 -9.70 -10.78
N LEU A 28 5.87 -10.90 -11.26
CA LEU A 28 7.25 -11.33 -11.50
C LEU A 28 7.86 -10.67 -12.74
N ILE A 29 7.10 -10.49 -13.82
CA ILE A 29 7.62 -9.85 -15.04
C ILE A 29 8.18 -8.44 -14.76
N PRO A 30 7.42 -7.48 -14.20
CA PRO A 30 7.96 -6.15 -13.92
C PRO A 30 9.05 -6.19 -12.85
N LEU A 31 8.97 -7.11 -11.88
CA LEU A 31 10.02 -7.26 -10.87
C LEU A 31 11.35 -7.71 -11.50
N CYS A 32 11.32 -8.70 -12.39
CA CYS A 32 12.49 -9.14 -13.15
C CYS A 32 13.04 -8.02 -14.04
N LEU A 33 12.17 -7.23 -14.68
CA LEU A 33 12.59 -6.06 -15.47
C LEU A 33 13.28 -5.02 -14.58
N ILE A 34 12.73 -4.70 -13.41
CA ILE A 34 13.34 -3.75 -12.45
C ILE A 34 14.71 -4.26 -12.01
N LEU A 35 14.86 -5.56 -11.70
CA LEU A 35 16.15 -6.14 -11.33
C LEU A 35 17.14 -6.11 -12.51
N TRP A 36 16.69 -6.43 -13.72
CA TRP A 36 17.53 -6.39 -14.91
C TRP A 36 18.03 -4.98 -15.20
N TYR A 37 17.13 -3.98 -15.27
CA TYR A 37 17.50 -2.58 -15.50
C TYR A 37 18.24 -1.95 -14.32
N GLY A 38 18.01 -2.42 -13.09
CA GLY A 38 18.75 -1.98 -11.92
C GLY A 38 20.20 -2.46 -11.89
N LEU A 39 20.49 -3.63 -12.47
CA LEU A 39 21.82 -4.25 -12.48
C LEU A 39 22.58 -4.06 -13.82
N THR A 40 21.92 -3.62 -14.88
CA THR A 40 22.48 -3.53 -16.23
C THR A 40 22.54 -2.08 -16.70
N ASP A 41 23.68 -1.67 -17.26
CA ASP A 41 23.85 -0.35 -17.88
C ASP A 41 23.24 -0.30 -19.30
N ARG A 42 23.16 0.89 -19.92
CA ARG A 42 22.63 1.08 -21.27
C ARG A 42 23.34 0.24 -22.36
N ASP A 43 24.60 -0.12 -22.12
CA ASP A 43 25.42 -0.94 -23.01
C ASP A 43 25.37 -2.46 -22.70
N GLY A 44 24.53 -2.89 -21.74
CA GLY A 44 24.39 -4.31 -21.40
C GLY A 44 25.43 -4.87 -20.43
N ALA A 45 26.35 -4.04 -19.92
CA ALA A 45 27.30 -4.41 -18.89
C ALA A 45 26.64 -4.44 -17.50
N LEU A 46 26.98 -5.44 -16.67
CA LEU A 46 26.54 -5.46 -15.28
C LEU A 46 27.23 -4.33 -14.51
N THR A 47 26.44 -3.40 -13.98
CA THR A 47 26.92 -2.24 -13.21
C THR A 47 26.24 -2.16 -11.86
N LEU A 48 27.03 -1.90 -10.81
CA LEU A 48 26.52 -1.59 -9.47
C LEU A 48 26.29 -0.09 -9.28
N ALA A 49 26.62 0.74 -10.28
CA ALA A 49 26.52 2.19 -10.20
C ALA A 49 25.06 2.67 -10.01
N ASN A 50 24.09 2.02 -10.64
CA ASN A 50 22.66 2.34 -10.49
C ASN A 50 22.13 2.07 -9.08
N VAL A 51 22.70 1.06 -8.40
CA VAL A 51 22.38 0.74 -7.00
C VAL A 51 23.07 1.73 -6.07
N LEU A 52 24.32 2.10 -6.38
CA LEU A 52 25.08 3.07 -5.59
C LEU A 52 24.53 4.50 -5.72
N ALA A 53 23.90 4.84 -6.86
CA ALA A 53 23.24 6.11 -7.09
C ALA A 53 22.08 6.38 -6.11
N ILE A 54 21.52 5.33 -5.50
CA ILE A 54 20.51 5.50 -4.44
C ILE A 54 21.11 6.20 -3.20
N ALA A 55 22.42 6.09 -3.00
CA ALA A 55 23.17 6.76 -1.93
C ALA A 55 23.59 8.20 -2.30
N ASP A 56 23.30 8.67 -3.52
CA ASP A 56 23.52 10.07 -3.86
C ASP A 56 22.65 10.99 -2.98
N PRO A 57 23.16 12.19 -2.65
CA PRO A 57 22.54 13.07 -1.65
C PRO A 57 21.10 13.48 -1.99
N GLU A 58 20.73 13.51 -3.27
CA GLU A 58 19.36 13.81 -3.70
C GLU A 58 18.39 12.66 -3.39
N HIS A 59 18.76 11.42 -3.71
CA HIS A 59 17.94 10.23 -3.45
C HIS A 59 17.89 9.89 -1.96
N ALA A 60 19.00 10.04 -1.25
CA ALA A 60 19.07 9.83 0.20
C ALA A 60 18.16 10.78 0.98
N LYS A 61 18.03 12.05 0.54
CA LYS A 61 17.11 13.02 1.17
C LYS A 61 15.66 12.59 1.03
N ALA A 62 15.23 12.16 -0.15
CA ALA A 62 13.87 11.67 -0.37
C ALA A 62 13.58 10.40 0.44
N LEU A 63 14.56 9.50 0.55
CA LEU A 63 14.47 8.30 1.39
C LEU A 63 14.29 8.65 2.87
N TRP A 64 15.12 9.54 3.40
CA TRP A 64 15.04 9.94 4.81
C TRP A 64 13.73 10.68 5.13
N LEU A 65 13.27 11.53 4.22
CA LEU A 65 11.98 12.20 4.35
C LEU A 65 10.83 11.18 4.38
N SER A 66 10.83 10.22 3.45
CA SER A 66 9.78 9.19 3.36
C SER A 66 9.77 8.29 4.60
N LEU A 67 10.95 7.94 5.11
CA LEU A 67 11.10 7.15 6.33
C LEU A 67 10.65 7.93 7.58
N GLY A 68 10.98 9.22 7.65
CA GLY A 68 10.49 10.09 8.72
C GLY A 68 8.97 10.24 8.71
N LEU A 69 8.38 10.48 7.54
CA LEU A 69 6.92 10.58 7.38
C LEU A 69 6.21 9.28 7.74
N SER A 70 6.76 8.12 7.34
CA SER A 70 6.14 6.83 7.65
C SER A 70 6.18 6.53 9.15
N LEU A 71 7.29 6.80 9.83
CA LEU A 71 7.41 6.65 11.28
C LEU A 71 6.45 7.56 12.04
N VAL A 72 6.39 8.85 11.68
CA VAL A 72 5.47 9.81 12.31
C VAL A 72 4.02 9.36 12.08
N SER A 73 3.67 8.95 10.87
CA SER A 73 2.34 8.43 10.54
C SER A 73 1.99 7.18 11.37
N THR A 74 2.89 6.20 11.47
CA THR A 74 2.67 4.99 12.27
C THR A 74 2.44 5.32 13.75
N LEU A 75 3.23 6.22 14.33
CA LEU A 75 3.08 6.65 15.72
C LEU A 75 1.72 7.33 15.95
N ILE A 76 1.34 8.27 15.07
CA ILE A 76 0.04 8.95 15.15
C ILE A 76 -1.10 7.94 15.01
N CYS A 77 -1.03 7.04 14.03
CA CYS A 77 -2.02 5.98 13.83
C CYS A 77 -2.15 5.10 15.07
N LEU A 78 -1.04 4.71 15.72
CA LEU A 78 -1.07 3.88 16.92
C LEU A 78 -1.72 4.62 18.09
N VAL A 79 -1.34 5.87 18.32
CA VAL A 79 -1.88 6.73 19.39
C VAL A 79 -3.39 6.95 19.21
N LEU A 80 -3.89 7.08 17.98
CA LEU A 80 -5.31 7.26 17.70
C LEU A 80 -6.10 5.95 17.67
N ALA A 81 -5.53 4.89 17.09
CA ALA A 81 -6.22 3.60 16.93
C ALA A 81 -6.35 2.84 18.25
N TYR A 82 -5.36 2.93 19.14
CA TYR A 82 -5.39 2.26 20.44
C TYR A 82 -6.57 2.66 21.35
N PRO A 83 -6.83 3.96 21.63
CA PRO A 83 -7.98 4.38 22.42
C PRO A 83 -9.29 4.04 21.69
N LEU A 84 -9.33 4.19 20.37
CA LEU A 84 -10.50 3.83 19.58
C LEU A 84 -10.87 2.35 19.75
N ALA A 85 -9.90 1.44 19.66
CA ALA A 85 -10.11 0.01 19.85
C ALA A 85 -10.58 -0.32 21.28
N MET A 86 -10.03 0.35 22.30
CA MET A 86 -10.46 0.19 23.69
C MET A 86 -11.91 0.64 23.90
N ILE A 87 -12.31 1.77 23.32
CA ILE A 87 -13.69 2.28 23.42
C ILE A 87 -14.65 1.39 22.63
N LEU A 88 -14.24 0.83 21.48
CA LEU A 88 -15.07 -0.10 20.70
C LEU A 88 -15.33 -1.41 21.45
N ARG A 89 -14.37 -1.91 22.22
CA ARG A 89 -14.54 -3.13 23.03
C ARG A 89 -15.69 -3.03 24.04
N GLY A 90 -16.00 -1.84 24.55
CA GLY A 90 -17.02 -1.62 25.58
C GLY A 90 -18.42 -1.23 25.08
N LYS A 91 -18.62 -1.01 23.77
CA LYS A 91 -19.89 -0.48 23.22
C LYS A 91 -20.75 -1.58 22.58
N LYS A 92 -22.08 -1.45 22.70
CA LYS A 92 -23.06 -2.35 22.05
C LYS A 92 -22.85 -2.39 20.53
N ALA A 93 -23.02 -3.56 19.92
CA ALA A 93 -22.67 -3.86 18.52
C ALA A 93 -23.17 -2.83 17.47
N ALA A 94 -24.34 -2.21 17.68
CA ALA A 94 -24.90 -1.23 16.76
C ALA A 94 -24.10 0.09 16.70
N ALA A 95 -23.58 0.58 17.83
CA ALA A 95 -22.76 1.80 17.87
C ALA A 95 -21.33 1.56 17.37
N GLY A 96 -20.81 0.33 17.54
CA GLY A 96 -19.50 -0.06 17.01
C GLY A 96 -19.49 -0.08 15.47
N GLY A 97 -20.52 -0.64 14.85
CA GLY A 97 -20.62 -0.72 13.38
C GLY A 97 -20.64 0.65 12.69
N PHE A 98 -21.39 1.61 13.22
CA PHE A 98 -21.43 2.97 12.67
C PHE A 98 -20.08 3.69 12.76
N ILE A 99 -19.35 3.52 13.87
CA ILE A 99 -18.01 4.10 14.03
C ILE A 99 -17.05 3.50 13.00
N VAL A 100 -17.03 2.16 12.86
CA VAL A 100 -16.19 1.49 11.87
C VAL A 100 -16.52 1.95 10.45
N PHE A 101 -17.81 2.14 10.14
CA PHE A 101 -18.24 2.66 8.85
C PHE A 101 -17.64 4.04 8.53
N ILE A 102 -17.66 4.98 9.49
CA ILE A 102 -17.03 6.30 9.32
C ILE A 102 -15.54 6.19 9.00
N PHE A 103 -14.83 5.22 9.59
CA PHE A 103 -13.39 4.99 9.32
C PHE A 103 -13.13 4.34 7.95
N ILE A 104 -14.03 3.50 7.45
CA ILE A 104 -13.90 2.85 6.14
C ILE A 104 -14.32 3.78 5.01
N LEU A 105 -15.28 4.68 5.24
CA LEU A 105 -15.76 5.66 4.25
C LEU A 105 -14.63 6.40 3.51
N PRO A 106 -13.60 6.96 4.16
CA PRO A 106 -12.50 7.60 3.45
C PRO A 106 -11.76 6.62 2.51
N MET A 107 -11.66 5.33 2.84
CA MET A 107 -11.04 4.32 1.96
C MET A 107 -11.85 4.11 0.67
N TRP A 108 -13.17 4.28 0.71
CA TRP A 108 -14.04 4.16 -0.47
C TRP A 108 -13.98 5.39 -1.38
N MET A 109 -13.47 6.51 -0.87
CA MET A 109 -13.26 7.71 -1.68
C MET A 109 -11.97 7.61 -2.50
N ASN A 110 -12.02 8.15 -3.72
CA ASN A 110 -10.85 8.25 -4.58
C ASN A 110 -9.76 9.13 -3.93
N PHE A 111 -8.52 8.65 -3.95
CA PHE A 111 -7.37 9.35 -3.38
C PHE A 111 -7.20 10.76 -3.98
N LEU A 112 -7.46 10.94 -5.28
CA LEU A 112 -7.36 12.24 -5.97
C LEU A 112 -8.38 13.26 -5.45
N LEU A 113 -9.63 12.85 -5.20
CA LEU A 113 -10.61 13.78 -4.62
C LEU A 113 -10.16 14.25 -3.25
N ARG A 114 -9.53 13.38 -2.46
CA ARG A 114 -9.00 13.73 -1.13
C ARG A 114 -7.86 14.74 -1.26
N THR A 115 -6.91 14.54 -2.18
CA THR A 115 -5.79 15.48 -2.36
C THR A 115 -6.26 16.85 -2.86
N LEU A 116 -7.18 16.88 -3.82
CA LEU A 116 -7.75 18.13 -4.34
C LEU A 116 -8.56 18.88 -3.28
N ALA A 117 -9.36 18.17 -2.46
CA ALA A 117 -10.13 18.81 -1.39
C ALA A 117 -9.24 19.50 -0.35
N TRP A 118 -8.12 18.90 0.04
CA TRP A 118 -7.15 19.56 0.92
C TRP A 118 -6.47 20.75 0.25
N GLN A 119 -6.13 20.62 -1.03
CA GLN A 119 -5.50 21.69 -1.78
C GLN A 119 -6.42 22.91 -1.89
N THR A 120 -7.70 22.73 -2.20
CA THR A 120 -8.68 23.83 -2.30
C THR A 120 -8.99 24.46 -0.94
N LEU A 121 -8.99 23.66 0.13
CA LEU A 121 -9.22 24.12 1.49
C LEU A 121 -8.07 25.02 2.01
N LEU A 122 -6.82 24.65 1.70
CA LEU A 122 -5.59 25.34 2.09
C LEU A 122 -5.10 26.37 1.05
N GLU A 123 -5.83 26.53 -0.05
CA GLU A 123 -5.49 27.49 -1.09
C GLU A 123 -5.54 28.93 -0.56
N LYS A 124 -4.77 29.84 -1.16
CA LYS A 124 -4.66 31.23 -0.70
C LYS A 124 -6.00 31.99 -0.66
N ASN A 125 -6.98 31.60 -1.47
CA ASN A 125 -8.36 32.11 -1.45
C ASN A 125 -9.37 31.02 -1.00
N GLY A 126 -8.88 29.97 -0.33
CA GLY A 126 -9.68 28.84 0.12
C GLY A 126 -10.55 29.18 1.34
N VAL A 127 -11.49 28.29 1.67
CA VAL A 127 -12.47 28.49 2.75
C VAL A 127 -11.83 28.78 4.12
N ILE A 128 -10.57 28.36 4.34
CA ILE A 128 -9.84 28.58 5.60
C ILE A 128 -8.93 29.83 5.55
N ASN A 129 -8.45 30.23 4.36
CA ASN A 129 -7.48 31.32 4.19
C ASN A 129 -8.06 32.56 3.48
N GLY A 130 -9.35 32.54 3.17
CA GLY A 130 -10.11 33.68 2.64
C GLY A 130 -10.44 34.73 3.70
#